data_AF-W1NR45-F1
#
_entry.id   AF-W1NR45-F1
#
_cell.length_a   1.000
_cell.length_b   1.000
_cell.length_c   1.000
_cell.angle_alpha   90.00
_cell.angle_beta   90.00
_cell.angle_gamma   90.00
#
_symmetry.space_group_name_H-M   'P 1'
#
loop_
_entity.id
_entity.type
_entity.pdbx_description
1 polymer ?
#
loop_
_entity_poly.entity_id
_entity_poly.type
_entity_poly.pdbx_seq_one_letter_code
_entity_poly.pdbx_strand_id
1 'polypeptide(L)'
;MDAKVTKFINAGLVVLATLLVAKPITALLFLRSRKRLPPTVQGWLIFGGLIRVPKAWKSLYSEITKQKYGLKVSTHYCKALESDLSQEEVYQLTVLTFGPDVVYDADCSVRPEQFRFFTQSLRVNKLKVYVDQMVVEVE
;
A
#
# COMPACT_ATOMS: atom_id res chain seq x y z
N MET A 1 29.35 27.49 42.61
CA MET A 1 28.41 27.13 41.53
C MET A 1 27.50 26.03 42.05
N ASP A 2 26.19 26.21 41.97
CA ASP A 2 25.19 25.28 42.52
C ASP A 2 25.28 23.90 41.89
N ALA A 3 25.27 22.84 42.71
CA ALA A 3 25.34 21.46 42.25
C ALA A 3 24.21 21.07 41.27
N LYS A 4 23.08 21.79 41.32
CA LYS A 4 21.99 21.65 40.34
C LYS A 4 22.39 22.15 38.95
N VAL A 5 23.05 23.31 38.88
CA VAL A 5 23.46 23.93 37.60
C VAL A 5 24.47 23.04 36.87
N THR A 6 25.43 22.47 37.59
CA THR A 6 26.42 21.54 37.00
C THR A 6 25.77 20.26 36.47
N LYS A 7 24.73 19.73 37.14
CA LYS A 7 23.97 18.57 36.64
C LYS A 7 23.20 18.89 35.37
N PHE A 8 22.60 20.08 35.26
CA PHE A 8 21.93 20.51 34.03
C PHE A 8 22.90 20.69 32.87
N ILE A 9 24.07 21.28 33.13
CA ILE A 9 25.12 21.43 32.11
C ILE A 9 25.59 20.06 31.61
N ASN A 10 25.87 19.12 32.53
CA ASN A 10 26.30 17.77 32.15
C ASN A 10 25.21 17.00 31.38
N ALA A 11 23.93 17.11 31.78
CA ALA A 11 22.82 16.49 31.06
C ALA A 11 22.66 17.07 29.64
N GLY A 12 22.77 18.40 29.50
CA GLY A 12 22.74 19.05 28.19
C GLY A 12 23.91 18.62 27.28
N LEU A 13 25.10 18.43 27.87
CA LEU A 13 26.30 18.00 27.16
C LEU A 13 26.18 16.55 26.68
N VAL A 14 25.58 15.66 27.48
CA VAL A 14 25.28 14.28 27.06
C VAL A 14 24.27 14.26 25.90
N VAL A 15 23.18 15.02 25.97
CA VAL A 15 22.19 15.09 24.89
C VAL A 15 22.82 15.63 23.60
N LEU A 16 23.67 16.65 23.69
CA LEU A 16 24.37 17.21 22.54
C LEU A 16 25.34 16.19 21.93
N ALA A 17 26.10 15.47 22.76
CA ALA A 17 26.98 14.41 22.31
C ALA A 17 26.20 13.27 21.62
N THR A 18 25.06 12.86 22.18
CA THR A 18 24.19 11.85 21.56
C THR A 18 23.66 12.32 20.21
N LEU A 19 23.24 13.58 20.06
CA LEU A 19 22.77 14.13 18.78
C LEU A 19 23.88 14.23 17.73
N LEU A 20 25.09 14.59 18.16
CA LEU A 20 26.27 14.68 17.27
C LEU A 20 26.73 13.31 16.77
N VAL A 21 26.58 12.25 17.56
CA VAL A 21 26.88 10.87 17.17
C VAL A 21 25.74 10.23 16.38
N ALA A 22 24.49 10.49 16.75
CA ALA A 22 23.33 9.93 16.08
C ALA A 22 23.18 10.44 14.63
N LYS A 23 23.51 11.72 14.37
CA LYS A 23 23.41 12.32 13.02
C LYS A 23 24.24 11.62 11.94
N PRO A 24 25.56 11.38 12.11
CA PRO A 24 26.37 10.70 11.11
C PRO A 24 25.99 9.22 10.97
N ILE A 25 25.65 8.52 12.07
CA ILE A 25 25.18 7.13 12.02
C ILE A 25 23.88 7.04 11.20
N THR A 26 22.95 7.95 11.45
CA THR A 26 21.71 8.06 10.67
C THR A 26 22.01 8.34 9.21
N ALA A 27 22.87 9.31 8.90
CA ALA A 27 23.26 9.62 7.53
C ALA A 27 23.90 8.40 6.83
N LEU A 28 24.73 7.63 7.53
CA LEU A 28 25.39 6.43 7.02
C LEU A 28 24.41 5.27 6.78
N LEU A 29 23.41 5.09 7.66
CA LEU A 29 22.37 4.09 7.48
C LEU A 29 21.39 4.46 6.35
N PHE A 30 21.19 5.75 6.11
CA PHE A 30 20.36 6.27 5.02
C PHE A 30 21.14 6.57 3.72
N LEU A 31 22.39 6.11 3.60
CA LEU A 31 23.15 6.04 2.33
C LEU A 31 22.58 4.94 1.40
N ARG A 32 21.25 4.80 1.33
CA ARG A 32 20.58 3.86 0.44
C ARG A 32 20.48 4.51 -0.94
N SER A 33 21.05 3.83 -1.92
CA SER A 33 21.07 4.16 -3.35
C SER A 33 19.78 4.87 -3.83
N ARG A 34 19.87 6.18 -4.12
CA ARG A 34 18.84 6.98 -4.82
C ARG A 34 18.73 6.61 -6.32
N LYS A 35 18.86 5.34 -6.68
CA LYS A 35 18.73 4.93 -8.08
C LYS A 35 17.25 4.97 -8.47
N ARG A 36 16.92 5.88 -9.39
CA ARG A 36 15.67 5.96 -10.18
C ARG A 36 14.38 5.68 -9.40
N LEU A 37 14.24 6.27 -8.20
CA LEU A 37 12.98 6.23 -7.47
C LEU A 37 11.97 7.15 -8.17
N PRO A 38 10.67 6.78 -8.18
CA PRO A 38 9.63 7.67 -8.65
C PRO A 38 9.60 8.95 -7.79
N PRO A 39 9.15 10.09 -8.34
CA PRO A 39 9.07 11.34 -7.60
C PRO A 39 8.20 11.17 -6.35
N THR A 40 8.74 11.51 -5.17
CA THR A 40 8.03 11.42 -3.90
C THR A 40 7.50 12.77 -3.47
N VAL A 41 6.29 12.80 -2.89
CA VAL A 41 5.76 14.01 -2.26
C VAL A 41 6.32 14.08 -0.84
N GLN A 42 7.12 15.10 -0.54
CA GLN A 42 7.62 15.31 0.82
C GLN A 42 6.44 15.57 1.77
N GLY A 43 6.40 14.89 2.91
CA GLY A 43 5.35 15.01 3.92
C GLY A 43 5.86 14.70 5.32
N TRP A 44 5.15 15.19 6.34
CA TRP A 44 5.42 14.83 7.74
C TRP A 44 5.25 13.32 7.96
N LEU A 45 6.15 12.71 8.73
CA LEU A 45 6.31 11.26 8.97
C LEU A 45 5.03 10.43 9.22
N ILE A 46 3.96 11.01 9.78
CA ILE A 46 2.76 10.26 10.20
C ILE A 46 1.50 10.72 9.42
N PHE A 47 1.31 12.03 9.25
CA PHE A 47 0.09 12.59 8.63
C PHE A 47 0.33 13.29 7.28
N GLY A 48 1.59 13.43 6.86
CA GLY A 48 1.95 14.17 5.66
C GLY A 48 1.37 13.59 4.38
N GLY A 49 1.22 12.25 4.34
CA GLY A 49 0.52 11.55 3.28
C GLY A 49 -0.95 11.94 3.21
N LEU A 50 -1.73 11.70 4.27
CA LEU A 50 -3.18 11.89 4.26
C LEU A 50 -3.62 13.31 3.84
N ILE A 51 -2.92 14.35 4.30
CA ILE A 51 -3.31 15.74 4.00
C ILE A 51 -2.99 16.13 2.55
N ARG A 52 -1.94 15.55 1.96
CA ARG A 52 -1.44 15.93 0.61
C ARG A 52 -1.88 14.98 -0.50
N VAL A 53 -2.35 13.77 -0.15
CA VAL A 53 -2.88 12.76 -1.07
C VAL A 53 -3.93 13.33 -2.02
N PRO A 54 -4.96 14.10 -1.60
CA PRO A 54 -6.01 14.54 -2.51
C PRO A 54 -5.50 15.45 -3.65
N LYS A 55 -4.52 16.31 -3.35
CA LYS A 55 -3.94 17.24 -4.33
C LYS A 55 -2.91 16.54 -5.22
N ALA A 56 -2.09 15.68 -4.64
CA ALA A 56 -1.12 14.87 -5.37
C ALA A 56 -1.81 13.87 -6.31
N TRP A 57 -2.95 13.30 -5.90
CA TRP A 57 -3.74 12.37 -6.68
C TRP A 57 -4.23 12.99 -8.00
N LYS A 58 -4.70 14.24 -7.99
CA LYS A 58 -5.12 14.93 -9.22
C LYS A 58 -3.97 15.09 -10.23
N SER A 59 -2.77 15.43 -9.74
CA SER A 59 -1.58 15.58 -10.58
C SER A 59 -1.11 14.23 -11.13
N LEU A 60 -1.00 13.22 -10.27
CA LEU A 60 -0.58 11.87 -10.65
C LEU A 60 -1.58 11.24 -11.62
N TYR A 61 -2.89 11.38 -11.35
CA TYR A 61 -3.93 10.91 -12.24
C TYR A 61 -3.77 11.52 -13.62
N SER A 62 -3.65 12.85 -13.74
CA SER A 62 -3.48 13.53 -15.03
C SER A 62 -2.26 13.05 -15.84
N GLU A 63 -1.21 12.59 -15.16
CA GLU A 63 0.01 12.11 -15.78
C GLU A 63 -0.09 10.62 -16.19
N ILE A 64 -0.82 9.82 -15.41
CA ILE A 64 -1.19 8.44 -15.73
C ILE A 64 -2.24 8.39 -16.86
N THR A 65 -3.18 9.34 -16.92
CA THR A 65 -4.23 9.40 -17.96
C THR A 65 -3.67 9.73 -19.34
N LYS A 66 -2.43 10.24 -19.44
CA LYS A 66 -1.70 10.28 -20.72
C LYS A 66 -1.55 8.83 -21.19
N GLN A 67 -2.42 8.43 -22.12
CA GLN A 67 -2.77 7.06 -22.54
C GLN A 67 -1.58 6.07 -22.64
N LYS A 68 -0.39 6.58 -23.01
CA LYS A 68 0.85 5.81 -23.16
C LYS A 68 1.50 5.38 -21.83
N TYR A 69 1.35 6.18 -20.76
CA TYR A 69 1.85 5.84 -19.43
C TYR A 69 0.85 4.99 -18.66
N GLY A 70 -0.44 5.28 -18.76
CA GLY A 70 -1.50 4.50 -18.12
C GLY A 70 -1.48 3.02 -18.51
N LEU A 71 -1.36 2.70 -19.81
CA LEU A 71 -1.30 1.32 -20.28
C LEU A 71 0.00 0.62 -19.89
N LYS A 72 1.15 1.31 -19.94
CA LYS A 72 2.45 0.72 -19.61
C LYS A 72 2.55 0.42 -18.12
N VAL A 73 2.11 1.35 -17.26
CA VAL A 73 2.11 1.19 -15.81
C VAL A 73 1.08 0.14 -15.38
N SER A 74 -0.14 0.16 -15.95
CA SER A 74 -1.15 -0.85 -15.62
C SER A 74 -0.74 -2.25 -16.06
N THR A 75 -0.02 -2.39 -17.18
CA THR A 75 0.48 -3.70 -17.63
C THR A 75 1.47 -4.28 -16.62
N HIS A 76 2.38 -3.45 -16.07
CA HIS A 76 3.30 -3.91 -15.02
C HIS A 76 2.57 -4.30 -13.74
N TYR A 77 1.56 -3.53 -13.34
CA TYR A 77 0.78 -3.80 -12.12
C TYR A 77 -0.14 -5.02 -12.27
N CYS A 78 -0.93 -5.09 -13.34
CA CYS A 78 -1.93 -6.14 -13.56
C CYS A 78 -1.33 -7.49 -13.98
N LYS A 79 -0.09 -7.52 -14.51
CA LYS A 79 0.61 -8.77 -14.88
C LYS A 79 1.76 -9.12 -13.94
N ALA A 80 1.95 -8.37 -12.86
CA ALA A 80 2.94 -8.73 -11.86
C ALA A 80 2.62 -10.11 -11.26
N LEU A 81 3.65 -10.85 -10.91
CA LEU A 81 3.52 -12.08 -10.14
C LEU A 81 3.13 -11.74 -8.69
N GLU A 82 2.41 -12.63 -8.02
CA GLU A 82 2.06 -12.48 -6.59
C GLU A 82 3.31 -12.32 -5.71
N SER A 83 4.45 -12.89 -6.13
CA SER A 83 5.75 -12.73 -5.47
C SER A 83 6.31 -11.30 -5.55
N ASP A 84 5.95 -10.57 -6.60
CA ASP A 84 6.43 -9.20 -6.85
C ASP A 84 5.46 -8.16 -6.28
N LEU A 85 4.15 -8.44 -6.34
CA LEU A 85 3.07 -7.62 -5.80
C LEU A 85 2.04 -8.51 -5.10
N SER A 86 2.04 -8.50 -3.76
CA SER A 86 1.07 -9.25 -2.96
C SER A 86 -0.27 -8.52 -2.87
N GLN A 87 -1.36 -9.26 -3.06
CA GLN A 87 -2.72 -8.77 -2.83
C GLN A 87 -3.21 -9.06 -1.40
N GLU A 88 -2.62 -10.05 -0.73
CA GLU A 88 -2.99 -10.49 0.62
C GLU A 88 -2.83 -9.37 1.66
N GLU A 89 -1.69 -8.68 1.66
CA GLU A 89 -1.44 -7.56 2.58
C GLU A 89 -2.50 -6.45 2.43
N VAL A 90 -2.84 -6.10 1.20
CA VAL A 90 -3.77 -5.00 0.90
C VAL A 90 -5.21 -5.37 1.22
N TYR A 91 -5.59 -6.63 0.99
CA TYR A 91 -6.95 -7.13 1.20
C TYR A 91 -7.17 -7.83 2.54
N GLN A 92 -6.22 -7.77 3.48
CA GLN A 92 -6.33 -8.41 4.80
C GLN A 92 -7.63 -8.03 5.54
N LEU A 93 -8.13 -6.82 5.35
CA LEU A 93 -9.40 -6.39 5.95
C LEU A 93 -10.61 -7.23 5.49
N THR A 94 -10.55 -7.80 4.28
CA THR A 94 -11.63 -8.59 3.71
C THR A 94 -11.76 -9.98 4.36
N VAL A 95 -10.69 -10.47 5.00
CA VAL A 95 -10.68 -11.74 5.75
C VAL A 95 -11.74 -11.73 6.85
N LEU A 96 -11.94 -10.57 7.49
CA LEU A 96 -12.96 -10.40 8.53
C LEU A 96 -14.39 -10.53 7.98
N THR A 97 -14.59 -10.27 6.68
CA THR A 97 -15.92 -10.31 6.04
C THR A 97 -16.19 -11.67 5.40
N PHE A 98 -15.20 -12.24 4.69
CA PHE A 98 -15.37 -13.49 3.95
C PHE A 98 -15.04 -14.73 4.77
N GLY A 99 -14.22 -14.61 5.81
CA GLY A 99 -13.73 -15.71 6.62
C GLY A 99 -12.35 -16.21 6.20
N PRO A 100 -11.76 -17.09 7.03
CA PRO A 100 -10.43 -17.65 6.78
C PRO A 100 -10.43 -18.62 5.59
N ASP A 101 -9.27 -18.77 4.94
CA ASP A 101 -9.01 -19.64 3.78
C ASP A 101 -9.85 -19.31 2.53
N VAL A 102 -10.43 -18.11 2.46
CA VAL A 102 -11.31 -17.66 1.38
C VAL A 102 -10.71 -16.46 0.64
N VAL A 103 -10.64 -16.57 -0.70
CA VAL A 103 -10.19 -15.55 -1.64
C VAL A 103 -8.80 -15.01 -1.30
N TYR A 104 -8.72 -13.89 -0.58
CA TYR A 104 -7.46 -13.19 -0.32
C TYR A 104 -6.69 -13.79 0.85
N ASP A 105 -7.36 -14.57 1.71
CA ASP A 105 -6.70 -15.37 2.77
C ASP A 105 -6.21 -16.73 2.25
N ALA A 106 -6.75 -17.20 1.12
CA ALA A 106 -6.38 -18.48 0.56
C ALA A 106 -4.98 -18.46 -0.08
N ASP A 107 -4.29 -19.59 0.00
CA ASP A 107 -3.02 -19.82 -0.69
C ASP A 107 -3.11 -19.47 -2.18
N CYS A 108 -2.02 -18.90 -2.72
CA CYS A 108 -1.93 -18.51 -4.13
C CYS A 108 -2.15 -19.69 -5.11
N SER A 109 -1.96 -20.94 -4.68
CA SER A 109 -2.25 -22.14 -5.46
C SER A 109 -3.74 -22.52 -5.49
N VAL A 110 -4.47 -22.20 -4.43
CA VAL A 110 -5.90 -22.54 -4.24
C VAL A 110 -6.81 -21.42 -4.74
N ARG A 111 -6.37 -20.17 -4.58
CA ARG A 111 -7.12 -18.97 -4.97
C ARG A 111 -7.59 -18.98 -6.44
N PRO A 112 -6.79 -19.39 -7.45
CA PRO A 112 -7.25 -19.50 -8.83
C PRO A 112 -8.39 -20.51 -9.02
N GLU A 113 -8.38 -21.61 -8.26
CA GLU A 113 -9.43 -22.63 -8.30
C GLU A 113 -10.74 -22.10 -7.67
N GLN A 114 -10.64 -21.34 -6.57
CA GLN A 114 -11.80 -20.66 -5.99
C GLN A 114 -12.41 -19.65 -6.98
N PHE A 115 -11.57 -18.85 -7.65
CA PHE A 115 -12.03 -17.97 -8.73
C PHE A 115 -12.59 -18.73 -9.93
N ARG A 116 -12.08 -19.94 -10.23
CA ARG A 116 -12.65 -20.80 -11.27
C ARG A 116 -14.07 -21.22 -10.91
N PHE A 117 -14.35 -21.61 -9.67
CA PHE A 117 -15.71 -21.93 -9.24
C PHE A 117 -16.65 -20.72 -9.35
N PHE A 118 -16.18 -19.54 -8.94
CA PHE A 118 -16.94 -18.31 -9.06
C PHE A 118 -17.22 -17.91 -10.52
N THR A 119 -16.22 -17.98 -11.40
CA THR A 119 -16.42 -17.67 -12.83
C THR A 119 -17.30 -18.69 -13.54
N GLN A 120 -17.36 -19.94 -13.06
CA GLN A 120 -18.27 -20.97 -13.59
C GLN A 120 -19.74 -20.67 -13.28
N SER A 121 -20.06 -20.12 -12.10
CA SER A 121 -21.43 -19.71 -11.76
C SER A 121 -21.86 -18.47 -12.54
N LEU A 122 -20.91 -17.62 -12.95
CA LEU A 122 -21.15 -16.40 -13.73
C LEU A 122 -21.12 -16.60 -15.26
N ARG A 123 -21.24 -17.84 -15.75
CA ARG A 123 -21.33 -18.10 -17.20
C ARG A 123 -22.66 -17.61 -17.77
N VAL A 124 -22.66 -17.21 -19.04
CA VAL A 124 -23.84 -16.69 -19.76
C VAL A 124 -25.08 -17.57 -19.59
N ASN A 125 -24.94 -18.90 -19.67
CA ASN A 125 -26.08 -19.81 -19.51
C ASN A 125 -26.69 -19.79 -18.10
N LYS A 126 -25.89 -19.52 -17.05
CA LYS A 126 -26.35 -19.39 -15.67
C LYS A 126 -26.92 -17.99 -15.42
N LEU A 127 -26.26 -16.95 -15.94
CA LEU A 127 -26.72 -15.56 -15.85
C LEU A 127 -28.12 -15.39 -16.43
N LYS A 128 -28.44 -16.03 -17.57
CA LYS A 128 -29.80 -15.98 -18.14
C LYS A 128 -30.87 -16.45 -17.16
N VAL A 129 -30.60 -17.50 -16.39
CA VAL A 129 -31.52 -17.99 -15.36
C VAL A 129 -31.62 -17.01 -14.18
N TYR A 130 -30.49 -16.41 -13.78
CA TYR A 130 -30.50 -15.40 -12.72
C TYR A 130 -31.26 -14.13 -13.09
N VAL A 131 -31.28 -13.73 -14.37
CA VAL A 131 -32.06 -12.57 -14.83
C VAL A 131 -33.54 -12.79 -14.56
N ASP A 132 -34.09 -13.96 -14.89
CA ASP A 132 -35.50 -14.26 -14.63
C ASP A 132 -35.81 -14.20 -13.12
N GLN A 133 -34.90 -14.70 -12.27
CA GLN A 133 -35.02 -14.59 -10.81
C GLN A 133 -34.95 -13.15 -10.31
N MET A 134 -34.04 -12.34 -10.85
CA MET A 134 -33.91 -10.93 -10.48
C MET A 134 -35.15 -10.11 -10.88
N VAL A 135 -35.81 -10.46 -11.98
CA VAL A 135 -37.08 -9.82 -12.37
C VAL A 135 -38.16 -10.13 -11.34
N VAL A 136 -38.31 -11.39 -10.93
CA VAL A 136 -39.30 -11.79 -9.90
C VAL A 136 -39.05 -11.11 -8.55
N GLU A 137 -37.80 -10.94 -8.13
CA GLU A 137 -37.49 -10.26 -6.86
C GLU A 137 -37.73 -8.74 -6.90
N VAL A 138 -37.86 -8.16 -8.09
CA VAL A 138 -38.06 -6.70 -8.28
C VAL A 138 -39.53 -6.35 -8.53
N GLU A 139 -40.31 -7.27 -9.10
CA GLU A 139 -41.77 -7.14 -9.31
C GLU A 139 -42.58 -7.30 -8.01
#